data_AF-A0A183CX70-F1
#
_entry.id   AF-A0A183CX70-F1
#
_cell.length_a   1.000
_cell.length_b   1.000
_cell.length_c   1.000
_cell.angle_alpha   90.00
_cell.angle_beta   90.00
_cell.angle_gamma   90.00
#
_symmetry.space_group_name_H-M   'P 1'
#
loop_
_entity.id
_entity.type
_entity.pdbx_description
1 polymer ?
#
loop_
_entity_poly.entity_id
_entity_poly.type
_entity_poly.pdbx_seq_one_letter_code
_entity_poly.pdbx_strand_id
1 'polypeptide(L)'
;MQNYIFTKNSGQLQALILRPTFIYGEGEKHLLGAALKLCSNYGGIPYLQDDNRGHHQYIYAGNMAAIMERGMTCLRENPARYSGEVVICMDSTLCKRFVDVE
;
A
#
# COMPACT_ATOMS: atom_id res chain seq x y z
N MET A 1 -5.72 2.69 3.61
CA MET A 1 -4.60 3.32 4.35
C MET A 1 -4.06 4.44 3.48
N GLN A 2 -3.97 5.67 3.99
CA GLN A 2 -3.44 6.83 3.26
C GLN A 2 -2.21 7.33 4.00
N ASN A 3 -1.08 7.43 3.31
CA ASN A 3 0.16 7.96 3.85
C ASN A 3 0.44 9.31 3.18
N TYR A 4 0.93 10.27 3.96
CA TYR A 4 1.18 11.62 3.50
C TYR A 4 2.64 11.98 3.71
N ILE A 5 3.26 12.56 2.69
CA ILE A 5 4.57 13.19 2.81
C ILE A 5 4.37 14.70 2.80
N PHE A 6 4.97 15.38 3.78
CA PHE A 6 4.90 16.84 3.90
C PHE A 6 6.29 17.45 3.90
N THR A 7 6.46 18.54 3.15
CA THR A 7 7.63 19.41 3.25
C THR A 7 7.20 20.87 3.37
N LYS A 8 7.95 21.68 4.12
CA LYS A 8 7.70 23.12 4.22
C LYS A 8 8.67 23.84 3.29
N ASN A 9 8.14 24.57 2.31
CA ASN A 9 8.95 25.38 1.41
C ASN A 9 8.29 26.75 1.22
N SER A 10 9.06 27.84 1.37
CA SER A 10 8.57 29.22 1.23
C SER A 10 7.31 29.57 2.02
N GLY A 11 7.14 28.98 3.21
CA GLY A 11 5.97 29.21 4.07
C GLY A 11 4.70 28.43 3.66
N GLN A 12 4.73 27.65 2.58
CA GLN A 12 3.64 26.79 2.15
C GLN A 12 3.93 25.31 2.47
N LEU A 13 2.87 24.58 2.82
CA LEU A 13 2.92 23.13 3.00
C LEU A 13 2.81 22.47 1.63
N GLN A 14 3.83 21.71 1.26
CA GLN A 14 3.83 20.88 0.06
C GLN A 14 3.51 19.45 0.47
N ALA A 15 2.67 18.76 -0.30
CA ALA A 15 2.19 17.44 0.07
C ALA A 15 2.20 16.47 -1.10
N LEU A 16 2.62 15.23 -0.87
CA LEU A 16 2.48 14.11 -1.80
C LEU A 16 1.65 13.02 -1.13
N ILE A 17 0.59 12.56 -1.80
CA ILE A 17 -0.33 11.57 -1.26
C ILE A 17 0.10 10.20 -1.77
N LEU A 18 0.38 9.28 -0.85
CA LEU A 18 0.71 7.89 -1.17
C LEU A 18 -0.48 6.98 -0.84
N ARG A 19 -0.92 6.21 -1.84
CA ARG A 19 -2.02 5.25 -1.76
C ARG A 19 -1.50 3.84 -1.99
N PRO A 20 -1.02 3.16 -0.94
CA PRO A 20 -0.57 1.79 -1.05
C PRO A 20 -1.73 0.80 -1.18
N THR A 21 -1.45 -0.33 -1.83
CA THR A 21 -2.22 -1.57 -1.70
C THR A 21 -1.95 -2.21 -0.32
N PHE A 22 -2.24 -3.51 -0.14
CA PHE A 22 -1.98 -4.18 1.14
C PHE A 22 -0.48 -4.26 1.43
N ILE A 23 -0.03 -3.58 2.49
CA ILE A 23 1.36 -3.62 2.92
C ILE A 23 1.61 -4.92 3.68
N TYR A 24 2.64 -5.67 3.31
CA TYR A 24 3.09 -6.87 4.01
C TYR A 24 4.60 -6.82 4.24
N GLY A 25 5.10 -7.52 5.24
CA GLY A 25 6.54 -7.62 5.49
C GLY A 25 6.85 -8.19 6.86
N GLU A 26 8.14 -8.25 7.18
CA GLU A 26 8.59 -8.74 8.48
C GLU A 26 8.03 -7.90 9.62
N GLY A 27 7.48 -8.56 10.64
CA GLY A 27 6.88 -7.90 11.80
C GLY A 27 5.42 -7.45 11.62
N GLU A 28 4.83 -7.62 10.44
CA GLU A 28 3.39 -7.43 10.21
C GLU A 28 2.61 -8.55 10.94
N LYS A 29 1.72 -8.16 11.87
CA LYS A 29 0.93 -9.10 12.68
C LYS A 29 -0.57 -9.02 12.42
N HIS A 30 -1.05 -7.97 11.75
CA HIS A 30 -2.47 -7.70 11.59
C HIS A 30 -3.06 -8.44 10.39
N LEU A 31 -2.36 -8.54 9.28
CA LEU A 31 -2.83 -9.21 8.07
C LEU A 31 -2.83 -10.73 8.29
N LEU A 32 -1.72 -11.26 8.82
CA LEU A 32 -1.66 -12.66 9.26
C LEU A 32 -2.64 -12.92 10.41
N GLY A 33 -2.71 -12.04 11.41
CA GLY A 33 -3.65 -12.19 12.52
C GLY A 33 -5.12 -12.14 12.10
N ALA A 34 -5.48 -11.28 11.15
CA ALA A 34 -6.82 -11.20 10.58
C ALA A 34 -7.14 -12.44 9.74
N ALA A 35 -6.21 -12.91 8.91
CA ALA A 35 -6.37 -14.14 8.14
C ALA A 35 -6.56 -15.35 9.07
N LEU A 36 -5.74 -15.50 10.11
CA LEU A 36 -5.85 -16.56 11.11
C LEU A 36 -7.18 -16.49 11.88
N LYS A 37 -7.62 -15.29 12.25
CA LYS A 37 -8.91 -15.08 12.93
C LYS A 37 -10.09 -15.45 12.03
N LEU A 38 -10.02 -15.14 10.73
CA LEU A 38 -11.02 -15.55 9.75
C LEU A 38 -11.03 -17.08 9.59
N CYS A 39 -9.87 -17.71 9.43
CA CYS A 39 -9.77 -19.16 9.34
C CYS A 39 -10.33 -19.87 10.57
N SER A 40 -10.02 -19.37 11.78
CA SER A 40 -10.55 -19.90 13.04
C SER A 40 -12.08 -19.85 13.10
N ASN A 41 -12.68 -18.75 12.61
CA ASN A 41 -14.13 -18.54 12.67
C ASN A 41 -14.90 -19.29 11.57
N TYR A 42 -14.31 -19.49 10.40
CA TYR A 42 -15.00 -19.98 9.19
C TYR A 42 -14.44 -21.29 8.63
N GLY A 43 -13.44 -21.91 9.28
CA GLY A 43 -12.77 -23.11 8.78
C GLY A 43 -11.84 -22.88 7.58
N GLY A 44 -11.61 -21.61 7.21
CA GLY A 44 -10.78 -21.19 6.09
C GLY A 44 -10.93 -19.70 5.78
N ILE A 45 -10.19 -19.17 4.80
CA ILE A 45 -10.40 -17.80 4.33
C ILE A 45 -11.69 -17.79 3.49
N PRO A 46 -12.74 -17.06 3.91
CA PRO A 46 -13.98 -17.00 3.15
C PRO A 46 -13.71 -16.34 1.80
N TYR A 47 -13.93 -17.09 0.71
CA TYR A 47 -13.77 -16.59 -0.65
C TYR A 47 -15.06 -15.90 -1.09
N LEU A 48 -14.98 -14.61 -1.43
CA LEU A 48 -16.08 -13.89 -2.05
C LEU A 48 -16.18 -14.32 -3.51
N GLN A 49 -17.16 -15.17 -3.82
CA GLN A 49 -17.46 -15.59 -5.19
C GLN A 49 -18.08 -14.43 -5.98
N ASP A 50 -17.23 -13.57 -6.53
CA ASP A 50 -17.59 -12.57 -7.53
C ASP A 50 -16.32 -12.25 -8.33
N ASP A 51 -16.45 -12.06 -9.64
CA ASP A 51 -15.33 -11.89 -10.59
C ASP A 51 -14.39 -10.73 -10.20
N ASN A 52 -14.90 -9.76 -9.44
CA ASN A 52 -14.17 -8.56 -9.03
C ASN A 52 -13.84 -8.47 -7.53
N ARG A 53 -14.24 -9.43 -6.67
CA ARG A 53 -14.16 -9.26 -5.21
C ARG A 53 -13.14 -10.14 -4.49
N GLY A 54 -12.47 -11.04 -5.20
CA GLY A 54 -11.43 -11.91 -4.64
C GLY A 54 -9.99 -11.51 -4.99
N HIS A 55 -9.82 -10.43 -5.76
CA HIS A 55 -8.52 -10.01 -6.31
C HIS A 55 -7.80 -9.04 -5.37
N HIS A 56 -6.56 -9.36 -5.04
CA HIS A 56 -5.72 -8.54 -4.16
C HIS A 56 -4.35 -8.28 -4.78
N GLN A 57 -3.83 -7.10 -4.47
CA GLN A 57 -2.44 -6.73 -4.72
C GLN A 57 -1.78 -6.32 -3.42
N TYR A 58 -0.48 -6.55 -3.38
CA TYR A 58 0.33 -6.36 -2.20
C TYR A 58 1.55 -5.49 -2.55
N ILE A 59 2.09 -4.83 -1.53
CA ILE A 59 3.37 -4.14 -1.61
C ILE A 59 4.21 -4.54 -0.41
N TYR A 60 5.45 -4.96 -0.66
CA TYR A 60 6.38 -5.26 0.42
C TYR A 60 6.74 -3.98 1.18
N ALA A 61 6.83 -4.06 2.52
CA ALA A 61 7.08 -2.92 3.39
C ALA A 61 8.40 -2.19 3.03
N GLY A 62 9.44 -2.93 2.62
CA GLY A 62 10.69 -2.35 2.13
C GLY A 62 10.51 -1.55 0.83
N ASN A 63 9.70 -2.04 -0.10
CA ASN A 63 9.41 -1.34 -1.36
C ASN A 63 8.59 -0.08 -1.10
N MET A 64 7.63 -0.16 -0.16
CA MET A 64 6.89 1.02 0.29
C MET A 64 7.83 2.07 0.89
N ALA A 65 8.79 1.67 1.73
CA ALA A 65 9.78 2.59 2.30
C ALA A 65 10.62 3.29 1.21
N ALA A 66 11.05 2.55 0.18
CA ALA A 66 11.78 3.12 -0.94
C ALA A 66 10.94 4.12 -1.74
N ILE A 67 9.64 3.85 -1.95
CA ILE A 67 8.70 4.80 -2.58
C ILE A 67 8.55 6.06 -1.73
N MET A 68 8.45 5.93 -0.41
CA MET A 68 8.36 7.07 0.49
C MET A 68 9.61 7.97 0.42
N GLU A 69 10.81 7.37 0.47
CA GLU A 69 12.07 8.08 0.34
C GLU A 69 12.20 8.81 -1.00
N ARG A 70 11.83 8.13 -2.10
CA ARG A 70 11.86 8.72 -3.42
C ARG A 70 10.85 9.87 -3.53
N GLY A 71 9.63 9.69 -3.02
CA GLY A 71 8.58 10.70 -2.99
C GLY A 71 9.01 11.95 -2.22
N MET A 72 9.64 11.78 -1.05
CA MET A 72 10.22 12.87 -0.27
C MET A 72 11.28 13.64 -1.06
N THR A 73 12.18 12.92 -1.71
CA THR A 73 13.26 13.50 -2.52
C THR A 73 12.68 14.31 -3.68
N CYS A 74 11.73 13.73 -4.43
CA CYS A 74 11.07 14.41 -5.54
C CYS A 74 10.30 15.66 -5.09
N LEU A 75 9.54 15.58 -4.01
CA LEU A 75 8.79 16.74 -3.47
C LEU A 75 9.72 17.87 -3.00
N ARG A 76 10.91 17.53 -2.49
CA ARG A 76 11.94 18.51 -2.10
C ARG A 76 12.63 19.15 -3.30
N GLU A 77 12.96 18.36 -4.32
CA GLU A 77 13.70 18.83 -5.51
C GLU A 77 12.81 19.64 -6.47
N ASN A 78 11.54 19.26 -6.62
CA ASN A 78 10.62 19.93 -7.54
C ASN A 78 9.19 19.99 -6.97
N PRO A 79 8.95 20.81 -5.93
CA PRO A 79 7.65 20.90 -5.27
C PRO A 79 6.53 21.34 -6.21
N ALA A 80 6.81 22.21 -7.19
CA ALA A 80 5.82 22.69 -8.15
C ALA A 80 5.24 21.57 -9.04
N ARG A 81 6.01 20.49 -9.26
CA ARG A 81 5.58 19.34 -10.04
C ARG A 81 4.85 18.28 -9.22
N TYR A 82 5.27 18.05 -7.99
CA TYR A 82 4.84 16.89 -7.21
C TYR A 82 3.86 17.21 -6.08
N SER A 83 3.71 18.49 -5.72
CA SER A 83 2.75 18.85 -4.68
C SER A 83 1.31 18.69 -5.16
N GLY A 84 0.48 18.03 -4.35
CA GLY A 84 -0.91 17.70 -4.67
C GLY A 84 -1.07 16.38 -5.44
N GLU A 85 0.03 15.76 -5.89
CA GLU A 85 -0.02 14.51 -6.65
C GLU A 85 -0.42 13.31 -5.78
N VAL A 86 -0.99 12.32 -6.45
CA VAL A 86 -1.40 11.04 -5.84
C VAL A 86 -0.62 9.90 -6.49
N VAL A 87 0.17 9.19 -5.69
CA VAL A 87 0.94 8.04 -6.13
C VAL A 87 0.26 6.77 -5.67
N ILE A 88 -0.09 5.90 -6.62
CA ILE A 88 -0.53 4.53 -6.33
C ILE A 88 0.71 3.67 -6.08
N CYS A 89 0.84 3.11 -4.88
CA CYS A 89 2.01 2.34 -4.49
C CYS A 89 1.70 0.85 -4.59
N MET A 90 2.31 0.17 -5.55
CA MET A 90 2.15 -1.26 -5.80
C MET A 90 3.47 -1.87 -6.26
N ASP A 91 3.69 -3.13 -5.90
CA ASP A 91 4.73 -3.92 -6.54
C ASP A 91 4.29 -4.35 -7.94
N SER A 92 5.24 -4.78 -8.77
CA SER A 92 4.96 -5.43 -10.05
C SER A 92 4.43 -6.86 -9.86
N THR A 93 3.46 -7.02 -8.97
CA THR A 93 2.76 -8.28 -8.71
C THR A 93 1.44 -8.25 -9.46
N LEU A 94 1.15 -9.36 -10.16
CA LEU A 94 -0.15 -9.55 -10.79
C LEU A 94 -1.23 -9.50 -9.70
N CYS A 95 -2.36 -8.87 -10.03
CA CYS A 95 -3.55 -8.97 -9.20
C CYS A 95 -4.01 -10.42 -9.22
N LYS A 96 -3.96 -11.10 -8.08
CA LYS A 96 -4.25 -12.53 -7.97
C LYS A 96 -5.40 -12.76 -7.00
N ARG A 97 -6.14 -13.84 -7.20
CA ARG A 97 -7.13 -14.27 -6.22
C ARG A 97 -6.42 -14.88 -5.02
N PHE A 98 -7.01 -14.75 -3.83
CA PHE A 98 -6.47 -15.40 -2.62
C PHE A 98 -6.29 -16.91 -2.76
N VAL A 99 -7.11 -17.57 -3.59
CA VAL A 99 -7.07 -19.01 -3.85
C VAL A 99 -6.02 -19.44 -4.87
N ASP A 100 -5.40 -18.49 -5.59
CA ASP A 100 -4.39 -18.76 -6.63
C ASP A 100 -2.95 -18.46 -6.15
N VAL A 101 -2.77 -18.29 -4.84
CA VAL A 101 -1.44 -18.17 -4.24
C VAL A 101 -0.89 -19.58 -4.05
N GLU A 102 0.02 -19.98 -4.94
CA GLU A 102 0.84 -21.20 -4.81
C GLU A 102 1.74 -21.16 -3.57
#